data_AF-A0A7N4PND5-F1
#
_entry.id   AF-A0A7N4PND5-F1
#
_cell.length_a   1.000
_cell.length_b   1.000
_cell.length_c   1.000
_cell.angle_alpha   90.00
_cell.angle_beta   90.00
_cell.angle_gamma   90.00
#
_symmetry.space_group_name_H-M   'P 1'
#
loop_
_entity.id
_entity.type
_entity.pdbx_description
1 polymer ?
#
loop_
_entity_poly.entity_id
_entity_poly.type
_entity_poly.pdbx_seq_one_letter_code
_entity_poly.pdbx_strand_id
1 'polypeptide(L)'
;MNGGLSNVWFDRYKISNDCPEHLESIDSMCQVLENLIDEEVKNGIKKNRILVGGFSMGGCMALHLAFRKHRDLAGVFALSSFLNKTSAVYQALQKNEDALPELFQCHGTTDELVLHSWGEETNSILKSLGVSTTFHSFPNLYHELNRTELEKLKSWILEKLPKEIETPSE
;
A
#
# COMPACT_ATOMS: atom_id res chain seq x y z
N MET A 1 12.53 10.92 17.03
CA MET A 1 11.84 12.08 17.66
C MET A 1 12.14 12.03 19.15
N ASN A 2 12.38 13.18 19.80
CA ASN A 2 12.90 13.34 21.18
C ASN A 2 12.00 12.75 22.30
N GLY A 3 11.72 11.44 22.29
CA GLY A 3 10.92 10.75 23.31
C GLY A 3 9.44 11.14 23.36
N GLY A 4 8.93 11.89 22.37
CA GLY A 4 7.51 12.24 22.27
C GLY A 4 6.66 11.04 21.82
N LEU A 5 5.46 10.91 22.36
CA LEU A 5 4.46 9.97 21.86
C LEU A 5 4.23 10.21 20.37
N SER A 6 4.33 9.15 19.58
CA SER A 6 4.07 9.16 18.15
C SER A 6 3.04 8.07 17.85
N ASN A 7 2.06 8.40 17.02
CA ASN A 7 1.11 7.41 16.51
C ASN A 7 1.74 6.75 15.29
N VAL A 8 2.19 5.51 15.46
CA VAL A 8 2.80 4.70 14.40
C VAL A 8 1.98 3.44 14.17
N TRP A 9 1.97 2.95 12.93
CA TRP A 9 1.34 1.68 12.58
C TRP A 9 2.15 0.48 13.10
N PHE A 10 3.48 0.58 13.04
CA PHE A 10 4.42 -0.46 13.42
C PHE A 10 5.80 0.14 13.70
N ASP A 11 6.67 -0.62 14.34
CA ASP A 11 8.01 -0.18 14.69
C ASP A 11 9.01 -0.30 13.54
N ARG A 12 10.03 0.55 13.53
CA ARG A 12 11.17 0.46 12.62
C ARG A 12 12.46 0.51 13.40
N TYR A 13 13.37 -0.43 13.13
CA TYR A 13 14.72 -0.37 13.69
C TYR A 13 15.49 0.86 13.21
N LYS A 14 15.34 1.19 11.91
CA LYS A 14 15.98 2.31 11.23
C LYS A 14 15.08 2.83 10.12
N ILE A 15 15.26 4.10 9.74
CA ILE A 15 14.72 4.63 8.49
C ILE A 15 15.68 4.25 7.37
N SER A 16 15.53 3.03 6.85
CA SER A 16 16.29 2.47 5.74
C SER A 16 15.54 1.28 5.16
N ASN A 17 15.67 1.03 3.85
CA ASN A 17 15.21 -0.21 3.23
C ASN A 17 16.21 -1.37 3.44
N ASP A 18 17.46 -1.07 3.78
CA ASP A 18 18.53 -2.03 4.04
C ASP A 18 18.65 -2.38 5.54
N CYS A 19 17.51 -2.71 6.13
CA CYS A 19 17.44 -3.37 7.42
C CYS A 19 16.21 -4.30 7.44
N PRO A 20 16.16 -5.29 8.35
CA PRO A 20 14.94 -6.07 8.54
C PRO A 20 13.76 -5.18 8.93
N GLU A 21 12.55 -5.60 8.54
CA GLU A 21 11.31 -5.03 9.04
C GLU A 21 11.00 -5.57 10.46
N HIS A 22 10.29 -4.79 11.27
CA HIS A 22 9.84 -5.25 12.60
C HIS A 22 8.55 -6.08 12.44
N LEU A 23 8.70 -7.32 11.97
CA LEU A 23 7.59 -8.15 11.50
C LEU A 23 6.53 -8.41 12.59
N GLU A 24 6.92 -8.53 13.86
CA GLU A 24 5.99 -8.74 14.97
C GLU A 24 4.97 -7.59 15.10
N SER A 25 5.43 -6.33 15.07
CA SER A 25 4.53 -5.18 15.14
C SER A 25 3.71 -5.01 13.86
N ILE A 26 4.26 -5.38 12.70
CA ILE A 26 3.53 -5.36 11.43
C ILE A 26 2.42 -6.40 11.44
N ASP A 27 2.67 -7.61 11.94
CA ASP A 27 1.68 -8.68 12.02
C ASP A 27 0.59 -8.36 13.04
N SER A 28 0.95 -7.76 14.18
CA SER A 28 -0.02 -7.24 15.14
C SER A 28 -0.94 -6.19 14.50
N MET A 29 -0.39 -5.26 13.72
CA MET A 29 -1.20 -4.24 13.04
C MET A 29 -2.00 -4.82 11.86
N CYS A 30 -1.47 -5.82 11.14
CA CYS A 30 -2.24 -6.58 10.16
C CYS A 30 -3.52 -7.10 10.81
N GLN A 31 -3.42 -7.80 11.96
CA GLN A 31 -4.58 -8.38 12.62
C GLN A 31 -5.65 -7.33 13.00
N VAL A 32 -5.21 -6.14 13.46
CA VAL A 32 -6.13 -5.03 13.78
C VAL A 32 -6.85 -4.55 12.52
N LEU A 33 -6.13 -4.38 11.40
CA LEU A 33 -6.70 -3.91 10.14
C LEU A 33 -7.52 -4.97 9.41
N GLU A 34 -7.18 -6.26 9.55
CA GLU A 34 -7.97 -7.40 9.07
C GLU A 34 -9.37 -7.37 9.72
N ASN A 35 -9.45 -7.13 11.03
CA ASN A 35 -10.72 -6.99 11.73
C ASN A 35 -11.55 -5.80 11.20
N LEU A 36 -10.91 -4.67 10.90
CA LEU A 36 -11.59 -3.51 10.30
C LEU A 36 -12.16 -3.84 8.91
N ILE A 37 -11.40 -4.55 8.07
CA ILE A 37 -11.90 -5.02 6.77
C ILE A 37 -13.07 -5.97 6.95
N ASP A 38 -12.98 -6.91 7.89
CA ASP A 38 -14.05 -7.88 8.15
C ASP A 38 -15.33 -7.20 8.67
N GLU A 39 -15.21 -6.11 9.44
CA GLU A 39 -16.35 -5.27 9.83
C GLU A 39 -17.04 -4.60 8.63
N GLU A 40 -16.27 -4.03 7.70
CA GLU A 40 -16.83 -3.46 6.45
C GLU A 40 -17.52 -4.53 5.60
N VAL A 41 -16.93 -5.73 5.53
CA VAL A 41 -17.53 -6.88 4.83
C VAL A 41 -18.83 -7.30 5.50
N LYS A 42 -18.86 -7.36 6.83
CA LYS A 42 -20.07 -7.66 7.61
C LYS A 42 -21.16 -6.61 7.40
N ASN A 43 -20.78 -5.35 7.15
CA ASN A 43 -21.69 -4.26 6.81
C ASN A 43 -22.14 -4.26 5.34
N GLY A 44 -21.74 -5.27 4.55
CA GLY A 44 -22.24 -5.53 3.20
C GLY A 44 -21.31 -5.11 2.07
N ILE A 45 -20.12 -4.57 2.37
CA ILE A 45 -19.15 -4.18 1.33
C ILE A 45 -18.31 -5.40 0.93
N LYS A 46 -18.46 -5.87 -0.31
CA LYS A 46 -17.63 -6.97 -0.83
C LYS A 46 -16.14 -6.59 -0.83
N LYS A 47 -15.24 -7.52 -0.57
CA LYS A 47 -13.78 -7.27 -0.56
C LYS A 47 -13.26 -6.67 -1.87
N ASN A 48 -13.79 -7.11 -3.02
CA ASN A 48 -13.50 -6.52 -4.33
C ASN A 48 -14.08 -5.10 -4.55
N ARG A 49 -14.69 -4.50 -3.52
CA ARG A 49 -15.13 -3.10 -3.45
C ARG A 49 -14.39 -2.31 -2.36
N ILE A 50 -13.35 -2.89 -1.76
CA ILE A 50 -12.50 -2.26 -0.76
C ILE A 50 -11.13 -1.98 -1.37
N LEU A 51 -10.68 -0.73 -1.29
CA LEU A 51 -9.31 -0.32 -1.55
C LEU A 51 -8.63 -0.01 -0.22
N VAL A 52 -7.37 -0.40 -0.09
CA VAL A 52 -6.52 -0.01 1.05
C VAL A 52 -5.31 0.76 0.56
N GLY A 53 -4.83 1.71 1.36
CA GLY A 53 -3.67 2.48 0.98
C GLY A 53 -3.31 3.52 2.01
N GLY A 54 -2.17 4.17 1.79
CA GLY A 54 -1.72 5.21 2.70
C GLY A 54 -0.46 5.93 2.25
N PHE A 55 -0.08 6.92 3.06
CA PHE A 55 1.14 7.71 2.91
C PHE A 55 2.24 7.18 3.81
N SER A 56 3.47 7.11 3.30
CA SER A 56 4.68 6.73 4.03
C SER A 56 4.52 5.39 4.77
N MET A 57 4.54 5.39 6.11
CA MET A 57 4.33 4.18 6.90
C MET A 57 2.97 3.51 6.60
N GLY A 58 1.92 4.29 6.33
CA GLY A 58 0.60 3.76 6.00
C GLY A 58 0.56 3.03 4.65
N GLY A 59 1.32 3.50 3.65
CA GLY A 59 1.42 2.81 2.37
C GLY A 59 2.19 1.49 2.49
N CYS A 60 3.27 1.48 3.28
CA CYS A 60 3.95 0.22 3.65
C CYS A 60 2.98 -0.76 4.34
N MET A 61 2.18 -0.29 5.30
CA MET A 61 1.19 -1.12 5.99
C MET A 61 0.15 -1.69 5.03
N ALA A 62 -0.35 -0.87 4.10
CA ALA A 62 -1.30 -1.31 3.07
C ALA A 62 -0.72 -2.38 2.14
N LEU A 63 0.56 -2.27 1.75
CA LEU A 63 1.25 -3.31 0.96
C LEU A 63 1.33 -4.65 1.72
N HIS A 64 1.65 -4.62 3.01
CA HIS A 64 1.63 -5.83 3.86
C HIS A 64 0.25 -6.44 3.93
N LEU A 65 -0.78 -5.64 4.18
CA LEU A 65 -2.15 -6.11 4.31
C LEU A 65 -2.65 -6.74 3.01
N ALA A 66 -2.51 -6.04 1.88
CA ALA A 66 -3.03 -6.51 0.59
C ALA A 66 -2.29 -7.76 0.08
N PHE A 67 -0.95 -7.75 0.06
CA PHE A 67 -0.20 -8.82 -0.61
C PHE A 67 0.08 -10.05 0.25
N ARG A 68 -0.06 -9.93 1.59
CA ARG A 68 0.09 -11.07 2.51
C ARG A 68 -1.24 -11.62 3.00
N LYS A 69 -2.26 -10.77 3.22
CA LYS A 69 -3.51 -11.17 3.91
C LYS A 69 -4.76 -11.09 3.04
N HIS A 70 -4.93 -10.01 2.27
CA HIS A 70 -6.16 -9.74 1.51
C HIS A 70 -5.90 -9.51 0.02
N ARG A 71 -5.66 -10.60 -0.72
CA ARG A 71 -5.36 -10.56 -2.17
C ARG A 71 -6.58 -10.35 -3.06
N ASP A 72 -7.77 -10.41 -2.49
CA ASP A 72 -9.06 -10.25 -3.14
C ASP A 72 -9.63 -8.81 -3.03
N LEU A 73 -8.82 -7.87 -2.55
CA LEU A 73 -9.16 -6.44 -2.53
C LEU A 73 -9.20 -5.85 -3.95
N ALA A 74 -9.91 -4.73 -4.11
CA ALA A 74 -10.05 -4.06 -5.40
C ALA A 74 -8.70 -3.52 -5.95
N GLY A 75 -7.73 -3.28 -5.07
CA GLY A 75 -6.49 -2.58 -5.37
C GLY A 75 -5.82 -2.06 -4.09
N VAL A 76 -4.57 -1.64 -4.24
CA VAL A 76 -3.77 -1.03 -3.18
C VAL A 76 -3.12 0.26 -3.68
N PHE A 77 -2.99 1.27 -2.83
CA PHE A 77 -2.19 2.45 -3.17
C PHE A 77 -1.15 2.79 -2.12
N ALA A 78 0.01 3.30 -2.56
CA ALA A 78 1.11 3.66 -1.68
C ALA A 78 1.76 4.97 -2.12
N LEU A 79 1.73 5.98 -1.26
CA LEU A 79 2.27 7.31 -1.53
C LEU A 79 3.54 7.51 -0.70
N SER A 80 4.66 7.86 -1.35
CA SER A 80 5.98 8.09 -0.71
C SER A 80 6.37 6.97 0.27
N SER A 81 6.23 5.72 -0.17
CA SER A 81 6.34 4.50 0.65
C SER A 81 7.36 3.52 0.07
N PHE A 82 7.84 2.59 0.89
CA PHE A 82 8.77 1.54 0.50
C PHE A 82 8.59 0.27 1.33
N LEU A 83 9.08 -0.86 0.81
CA LEU A 83 9.27 -2.11 1.54
C LEU A 83 10.76 -2.34 1.82
N ASN A 84 11.04 -3.05 2.90
CA ASN A 84 12.40 -3.47 3.26
C ASN A 84 12.89 -4.60 2.31
N LYS A 85 14.20 -4.67 2.03
CA LYS A 85 14.78 -5.55 1.00
C LYS A 85 14.38 -7.03 1.11
N THR A 86 14.23 -7.52 2.34
CA THR A 86 13.88 -8.91 2.63
C THR A 86 12.42 -9.09 3.05
N SER A 87 11.55 -8.12 2.72
CA SER A 87 10.17 -8.05 3.22
C SER A 87 9.41 -9.36 3.05
N ALA A 88 8.61 -9.69 4.07
CA ALA A 88 7.68 -10.81 4.04
C ALA A 88 6.64 -10.70 2.91
N VAL A 89 6.40 -9.49 2.37
CA VAL A 89 5.56 -9.29 1.17
C VAL A 89 6.14 -10.04 -0.02
N TYR A 90 7.43 -9.86 -0.30
CA TYR A 90 8.09 -10.52 -1.43
C TYR A 90 8.05 -12.05 -1.30
N GLN A 91 8.29 -12.54 -0.08
CA GLN A 91 8.24 -13.97 0.21
C GLN A 91 6.83 -14.55 0.06
N ALA A 92 5.80 -13.78 0.40
CA ALA A 92 4.41 -14.21 0.24
C ALA A 92 4.02 -14.29 -1.24
N LEU A 93 4.46 -13.33 -2.06
CA LEU A 93 4.16 -13.29 -3.49
C LEU A 93 4.82 -14.45 -4.27
N GLN A 94 6.02 -14.89 -3.87
CA GLN A 94 6.70 -16.02 -4.51
C GLN A 94 5.99 -17.37 -4.35
N LYS A 95 5.09 -17.52 -3.37
CA LYS A 95 4.51 -18.82 -2.99
C LYS A 95 3.15 -19.10 -3.62
N ASN A 96 2.55 -18.15 -4.34
CA ASN A 96 1.14 -18.24 -4.68
C ASN A 96 0.84 -17.46 -5.99
N GLU A 97 0.11 -18.12 -6.89
CA GLU A 97 -0.26 -17.66 -8.24
C GLU A 97 -1.64 -16.99 -8.33
N ASP A 98 -2.32 -16.79 -7.18
CA ASP A 98 -3.62 -16.11 -7.13
C ASP A 98 -3.57 -14.71 -7.75
N ALA A 99 -4.71 -14.27 -8.29
CA ALA A 99 -4.87 -12.89 -8.74
C ALA A 99 -4.52 -11.91 -7.61
N LEU A 100 -3.77 -10.86 -7.97
CA LEU A 100 -3.26 -9.86 -7.03
C LEU A 100 -3.97 -8.52 -7.24
N PRO A 101 -4.18 -7.73 -6.17
CA PRO A 101 -4.70 -6.38 -6.30
C PRO A 101 -3.68 -5.52 -7.04
N GLU A 102 -4.18 -4.65 -7.93
CA GLU A 102 -3.35 -3.70 -8.65
C GLU A 102 -2.76 -2.66 -7.68
N LEU A 103 -1.50 -2.29 -7.87
CA LEU A 103 -0.81 -1.26 -7.08
C LEU A 103 -0.68 0.07 -7.84
N PHE A 104 -1.26 1.12 -7.26
CA PHE A 104 -0.97 2.51 -7.62
C PHE A 104 0.08 3.10 -6.67
N GLN A 105 1.26 3.43 -7.19
CA GLN A 105 2.34 3.98 -6.38
C GLN A 105 2.78 5.36 -6.87
N CYS A 106 2.95 6.29 -5.93
CA CYS A 106 3.46 7.63 -6.20
C CYS A 106 4.67 7.94 -5.32
N HIS A 107 5.61 8.72 -5.84
CA HIS A 107 6.79 9.12 -5.08
C HIS A 107 7.37 10.46 -5.54
N GLY A 108 7.76 11.30 -4.57
CA GLY A 108 8.50 12.53 -4.84
C GLY A 108 9.97 12.24 -5.16
N THR A 109 10.48 12.77 -6.27
CA THR A 109 11.89 12.56 -6.67
C THR A 109 12.90 13.28 -5.77
N THR A 110 12.45 14.22 -4.94
CA THR A 110 13.26 14.99 -4.00
C THR A 110 12.96 14.59 -2.55
N ASP A 111 12.33 13.44 -2.33
CA ASP A 111 12.10 12.91 -0.99
C ASP A 111 13.41 12.47 -0.34
N GLU A 112 13.81 13.18 0.72
CA GLU A 112 15.03 12.94 1.49
C GLU A 112 14.81 12.02 2.71
N LEU A 113 13.55 11.70 3.05
CA LEU A 113 13.21 10.83 4.18
C LEU A 113 12.98 9.39 3.73
N VAL A 114 12.20 9.23 2.67
CA VAL A 114 12.00 7.96 1.97
C VAL A 114 12.55 8.15 0.58
N LEU A 115 13.80 7.72 0.36
CA LEU A 115 14.46 7.95 -0.91
C LEU A 115 13.63 7.39 -2.07
N HIS A 116 13.53 8.17 -3.14
CA HIS A 116 12.81 7.78 -4.37
C HIS A 116 13.24 6.41 -4.89
N SER A 117 14.54 6.11 -4.82
CA SER A 117 15.10 4.81 -5.20
C SER A 117 14.55 3.63 -4.39
N TRP A 118 14.16 3.82 -3.12
CA TRP A 118 13.53 2.76 -2.33
C TRP A 118 12.10 2.47 -2.80
N GLY A 119 11.36 3.52 -3.19
CA GLY A 119 10.04 3.39 -3.79
C GLY A 119 10.11 2.69 -5.15
N GLU A 120 11.07 3.07 -6.00
CA GLU A 120 11.29 2.46 -7.31
C GLU A 120 11.77 0.99 -7.20
N GLU A 121 12.69 0.69 -6.27
CA GLU A 121 13.11 -0.68 -5.96
C GLU A 121 11.92 -1.52 -5.51
N THR A 122 11.09 -0.98 -4.62
CA THR A 122 9.85 -1.63 -4.17
C THR A 122 8.93 -1.96 -5.34
N ASN A 123 8.66 -0.98 -6.20
CA ASN A 123 7.79 -1.15 -7.36
C ASN A 123 8.31 -2.21 -8.33
N SER A 124 9.62 -2.13 -8.63
CA SER A 124 10.28 -3.03 -9.58
C SER A 124 10.24 -4.49 -9.10
N ILE A 125 10.48 -4.72 -7.81
CA ILE A 125 10.40 -6.07 -7.23
C ILE A 125 8.95 -6.57 -7.27
N LEU A 126 7.97 -5.77 -6.83
CA LEU A 126 6.56 -6.17 -6.87
C LEU A 126 6.09 -6.51 -8.29
N LYS A 127 6.48 -5.69 -9.27
CA LYS A 127 6.21 -5.94 -10.69
C LYS A 127 6.84 -7.24 -11.17
N SER A 128 8.09 -7.52 -10.78
CA SER A 128 8.78 -8.78 -11.13
C SER A 128 8.12 -10.02 -10.51
N LEU A 129 7.37 -9.83 -9.42
CA LEU A 129 6.61 -10.86 -8.71
C LEU A 129 5.14 -10.95 -9.17
N GLY A 130 4.79 -10.32 -10.31
CA GLY A 130 3.48 -10.46 -10.94
C GLY A 130 2.42 -9.44 -10.52
N VAL A 131 2.75 -8.46 -9.67
CA VAL A 131 1.83 -7.37 -9.32
C VAL A 131 1.67 -6.43 -10.53
N SER A 132 0.43 -6.25 -10.99
CA SER A 132 0.11 -5.16 -11.92
C SER A 132 0.28 -3.83 -11.19
N THR A 133 1.17 -2.96 -11.67
CA THR A 133 1.48 -1.71 -10.97
C THR A 133 1.83 -0.56 -11.89
N THR A 134 1.47 0.65 -11.44
CA THR A 134 1.92 1.94 -11.97
C THR A 134 2.78 2.65 -10.93
N PHE A 135 3.85 3.29 -11.40
CA PHE A 135 4.73 4.12 -10.57
C PHE A 135 4.79 5.54 -11.13
N HIS A 136 4.36 6.51 -10.33
CA HIS A 136 4.31 7.92 -10.70
C HIS A 136 5.36 8.71 -9.91
N SER A 137 6.37 9.19 -10.63
CA SER A 137 7.41 10.06 -10.08
C SER A 137 7.03 11.53 -10.21
N PHE A 138 7.18 12.30 -9.14
CA PHE A 138 6.89 13.74 -9.11
C PHE A 138 8.18 14.57 -8.92
N PRO A 139 8.61 15.33 -9.95
CA PRO A 139 9.74 16.25 -9.85
C PRO A 139 9.53 17.32 -8.76
N ASN A 140 10.59 17.63 -8.00
CA ASN A 140 10.60 18.68 -6.96
C ASN A 140 9.60 18.47 -5.81
N LEU A 141 9.04 17.26 -5.68
CA LEU A 141 8.20 16.88 -4.55
C LEU A 141 9.07 16.19 -3.50
N TYR A 142 8.98 16.65 -2.25
CA TYR A 142 9.65 16.07 -1.09
C TYR A 142 8.76 14.99 -0.45
N HIS A 143 8.93 14.74 0.86
CA HIS A 143 8.08 13.83 1.63
C HIS A 143 6.73 14.47 2.00
N GLU A 144 5.91 14.76 0.99
CA GLU A 144 4.63 15.46 1.15
C GLU A 144 3.62 15.01 0.08
N LEU A 145 2.36 15.44 0.25
CA LEU A 145 1.30 15.22 -0.73
C LEU A 145 1.12 16.46 -1.61
N ASN A 146 0.85 16.27 -2.90
CA ASN A 146 0.47 17.37 -3.77
C ASN A 146 -0.86 17.14 -4.50
N ARG A 147 -1.44 18.23 -5.02
CA ARG A 147 -2.74 18.17 -5.70
C ARG A 147 -2.74 17.25 -6.92
N THR A 148 -1.70 17.31 -7.76
CA THR A 148 -1.63 16.52 -9.00
C THR A 148 -1.56 15.02 -8.71
N GLU A 149 -0.83 14.63 -7.67
CA GLU A 149 -0.77 13.26 -7.15
C GLU A 149 -2.15 12.80 -6.67
N LEU A 150 -2.84 13.62 -5.87
CA LEU A 150 -4.17 13.28 -5.35
C LEU A 150 -5.23 13.18 -6.44
N GLU A 151 -5.19 14.02 -7.48
CA GLU A 151 -6.13 13.91 -8.61
C GLU A 151 -5.87 12.64 -9.45
N LYS A 152 -4.62 12.21 -9.59
CA LYS A 152 -4.28 10.92 -10.23
C LYS A 152 -4.79 9.74 -9.40
N LEU A 153 -4.54 9.76 -8.09
CA LEU A 153 -5.05 8.75 -7.17
C LEU A 153 -6.57 8.67 -7.22
N LYS A 154 -7.26 9.81 -7.15
CA LYS A 154 -8.73 9.88 -7.26
C LYS A 154 -9.24 9.27 -8.56
N SER A 155 -8.60 9.58 -9.68
CA SER A 155 -8.98 9.02 -10.99
C SER A 155 -8.84 7.49 -11.00
N TRP A 156 -7.72 6.99 -10.47
CA TRP A 156 -7.49 5.55 -10.31
C TRP A 156 -8.51 4.89 -9.38
N ILE A 157 -8.84 5.50 -8.24
CA ILE A 157 -9.88 5.01 -7.32
C ILE A 157 -11.23 4.86 -8.04
N LEU A 158 -11.63 5.85 -8.84
CA LEU A 158 -12.89 5.82 -9.58
C LEU A 158 -12.92 4.74 -10.67
N GLU A 159 -11.77 4.39 -11.23
CA GLU A 159 -11.63 3.29 -12.18
C GLU A 159 -11.73 1.92 -11.48
N LYS A 160 -11.08 1.75 -10.32
CA LYS A 160 -11.13 0.50 -9.55
C LYS A 160 -12.49 0.28 -8.87
N LEU A 161 -13.16 1.35 -8.48
CA LEU A 161 -14.46 1.34 -7.81
C LEU A 161 -15.51 2.11 -8.62
N PRO A 162 -15.89 1.62 -9.81
CA PRO A 162 -16.93 2.27 -10.61
C PRO A 162 -18.26 2.25 -9.85
N LYS A 163 -19.18 3.15 -10.19
CA LYS A 163 -20.56 3.07 -9.67
C LYS A 163 -21.17 1.76 -10.14
N GLU A 164 -21.79 1.03 -9.22
CA GLU A 164 -22.61 -0.13 -9.62
C GLU A 164 -23.77 0.40 -10.46
N ILE A 165 -23.91 -0.11 -11.68
CA ILE A 165 -25.05 0.21 -12.52
C ILE A 165 -26.22 -0.57 -11.93
N GLU A 166 -27.20 0.13 -11.39
CA GLU A 166 -28.49 -0.48 -11.03
C GLU A 166 -29.08 -1.07 -12.31
N THR A 167 -28.96 -2.39 -12.48
CA THR A 167 -29.81 -3.10 -13.43
C THR A 167 -31.25 -2.96 -12.92
N PRO A 168 -32.18 -2.41 -13.73
CA PRO A 168 -33.58 -2.35 -13.36
C PRO A 168 -34.05 -3.76 -12.99
N SER A 169 -34.63 -3.91 -11.80
CA SER A 169 -35.34 -5.13 -11.41
C SER A 169 -36.47 -5.39 -12.41
N GLU A 170 -36.41 -6.53 -13.10
CA GLU A 170 -37.52 -7.07 -13.92
C GLU A 170 -38.76 -7.36 -13.08
#